data_AF-A0A3M2WMN2-F1
#
_entry.id   AF-A0A3M2WMN2-F1
#
_cell.length_a   1.000
_cell.length_b   1.000
_cell.length_c   1.000
_cell.angle_alpha   90.00
_cell.angle_beta   90.00
_cell.angle_gamma   90.00
#
_symmetry.space_group_name_H-M   'P 1'
#
loop_
_entity.id
_entity.type
_entity.pdbx_description
1 polymer ?
#
loop_
_entity_poly.entity_id
_entity_poly.type
_entity_poly.pdbx_seq_one_letter_code
_entity_poly.pdbx_strand_id
1 'polypeptide(L)'
;MLESGRAVAFMMDDALLAGEMAKAKKPDDWAVTGTAQSYEIYGCMVRKGDAPFKKAVDDAIVATYKSGDINAIYSKWFMSPVPPKGLNLNFPMSDKLKELIQNPTDKAAEDKKA
;
A
#
# COMPACT_ATOMS: atom_id res chain seq x y z
N MET A 1 13.22 15.90 3.39
CA MET A 1 14.42 16.24 2.59
C MET A 1 14.03 16.91 1.28
N LEU A 2 13.12 16.28 0.51
CA LEU A 2 12.54 16.82 -0.71
C LEU A 2 11.86 18.19 -0.50
N GLU A 3 10.88 18.32 0.42
CA GLU A 3 10.19 19.60 0.69
C GLU A 3 11.14 20.74 1.12
N SER A 4 12.29 20.41 1.73
CA SER A 4 13.31 21.39 2.14
C SER A 4 14.37 21.69 1.07
N GLY A 5 14.23 21.15 -0.15
CA GLY A 5 15.16 21.37 -1.26
C GLY A 5 16.52 20.68 -1.14
N ARG A 6 16.68 19.72 -0.21
CA ARG A 6 17.95 18.99 0.00
C ARG A 6 18.13 17.77 -0.90
N ALA A 7 17.05 17.36 -1.57
CA ALA A 7 17.04 16.29 -2.56
C ALA A 7 16.11 16.71 -3.69
N VAL A 8 16.36 16.24 -4.91
CA VAL A 8 15.54 16.56 -6.10
C VAL A 8 14.40 15.56 -6.34
N ALA A 9 14.47 14.38 -5.70
CA ALA A 9 13.44 13.35 -5.74
C ALA A 9 13.45 12.53 -4.44
N PHE A 10 12.34 11.86 -4.14
CA PHE A 10 12.23 10.87 -3.07
C PHE A 10 11.70 9.57 -3.67
N MET A 11 12.56 8.56 -3.79
CA MET A 11 12.18 7.24 -4.28
C MET A 11 11.68 6.40 -3.11
N MET A 12 10.44 5.96 -3.19
CA MET A 12 9.77 5.06 -2.26
C MET A 12 8.52 4.49 -2.96
N ASP A 13 7.82 3.60 -2.29
CA ASP A 13 6.54 3.02 -2.68
C ASP A 13 5.50 4.12 -2.93
N ASP A 14 4.73 3.97 -4.00
CA ASP A 14 3.77 4.96 -4.48
C ASP A 14 2.70 5.33 -3.43
N ALA A 15 2.18 4.36 -2.69
CA ALA A 15 1.23 4.58 -1.61
C ALA A 15 1.85 5.37 -0.44
N LEU A 16 3.12 5.13 -0.12
CA LEU A 16 3.84 5.89 0.91
C LEU A 16 4.12 7.32 0.43
N LEU A 17 4.49 7.50 -0.83
CA LEU A 17 4.64 8.81 -1.44
C LEU A 17 3.33 9.59 -1.46
N ALA A 18 2.21 8.97 -1.81
CA ALA A 18 0.88 9.58 -1.75
C ALA A 18 0.53 10.03 -0.31
N GLY A 19 0.87 9.20 0.69
CA GLY A 19 0.73 9.54 2.10
C GLY A 19 1.56 10.76 2.52
N GLU A 20 2.83 10.85 2.10
CA GLU A 20 3.67 12.01 2.36
C GLU A 20 3.19 13.27 1.62
N MET A 21 2.77 13.13 0.36
CA MET A 21 2.21 14.23 -0.45
C MET A 21 0.96 14.82 0.21
N ALA A 22 0.04 13.97 0.68
CA ALA A 22 -1.16 14.44 1.37
C ALA A 22 -0.84 15.26 2.62
N LYS A 23 0.27 14.96 3.31
CA LYS A 23 0.71 15.66 4.53
C LYS A 23 1.55 16.92 4.26
N ALA A 24 2.01 17.12 3.03
CA ALA A 24 2.91 18.22 2.66
C ALA A 24 2.25 19.59 2.88
N LYS A 25 3.06 20.65 2.99
CA LYS A 25 2.56 22.03 3.18
C LYS A 25 1.68 22.50 2.02
N LYS A 26 2.04 22.07 0.80
CA LYS A 26 1.32 22.31 -0.44
C LYS A 26 1.29 21.01 -1.24
N PRO A 27 0.25 20.16 -1.05
CA PRO A 27 0.17 18.86 -1.73
C PRO A 27 0.25 18.96 -3.26
N ASP A 28 -0.32 20.02 -3.84
CA ASP A 28 -0.39 20.23 -5.29
C ASP A 28 0.97 20.57 -5.94
N ASP A 29 2.02 20.85 -5.14
CA ASP A 29 3.37 21.10 -5.64
C ASP A 29 4.14 19.79 -5.95
N TRP A 30 3.56 18.63 -5.63
CA TRP A 30 4.23 17.32 -5.71
C TRP A 30 3.54 16.37 -6.70
N ALA A 31 4.33 15.48 -7.29
CA ALA A 31 3.83 14.41 -8.14
C ALA A 31 4.62 13.12 -7.95
N VAL A 32 3.93 11.99 -7.98
CA VAL A 32 4.56 10.67 -8.16
C VAL A 32 4.75 10.44 -9.66
N THR A 33 5.97 10.15 -10.09
CA THR A 33 6.34 10.04 -11.50
C THR A 33 7.35 8.92 -11.74
N GLY A 34 7.65 8.65 -13.00
CA GLY A 34 8.60 7.63 -13.44
C GLY A 34 7.96 6.25 -13.65
N THR A 35 8.77 5.32 -14.15
CA THR A 35 8.37 3.91 -14.28
C THR A 35 8.69 3.18 -12.98
N ALA A 36 7.71 2.44 -12.43
CA ALA A 36 7.91 1.65 -11.22
C ALA A 36 9.05 0.63 -11.41
N GLN A 37 10.04 0.69 -10.51
CA GLN A 37 11.26 -0.15 -10.56
C GLN A 37 11.02 -1.57 -10.04
N SER A 38 10.08 -1.72 -9.10
CA SER A 38 9.65 -2.98 -8.53
C SER A 38 8.12 -3.03 -8.46
N TYR A 39 7.59 -4.24 -8.29
CA TYR A 39 6.24 -4.45 -7.77
C TYR A 39 6.40 -5.25 -6.48
N GLU A 40 5.79 -4.80 -5.40
CA GLU A 40 6.03 -5.35 -4.07
C GLU A 40 4.70 -5.65 -3.37
N ILE A 41 4.58 -6.84 -2.80
CA ILE A 41 3.38 -7.28 -2.06
C ILE A 41 3.68 -7.15 -0.58
N TYR A 42 2.96 -6.25 0.09
CA TYR A 42 3.07 -6.10 1.53
C TYR A 42 2.43 -7.27 2.27
N GLY A 43 3.11 -7.76 3.30
CA GLY A 43 2.63 -8.83 4.16
C GLY A 43 2.88 -8.55 5.64
N CYS A 44 2.07 -9.16 6.50
CA CYS A 44 2.33 -9.13 7.95
C CYS A 44 3.56 -9.99 8.25
N MET A 45 4.64 -9.37 8.71
CA MET A 45 5.86 -10.08 9.06
C MET A 45 5.67 -10.87 10.37
N VAL A 46 6.05 -12.15 10.35
CA VAL A 46 6.00 -13.06 11.51
C VAL A 46 7.34 -13.78 11.68
N ARG A 47 7.56 -14.40 12.84
CA ARG A 47 8.79 -15.19 13.09
C ARG A 47 8.86 -16.40 12.14
N LYS A 48 10.04 -16.65 11.59
CA LYS A 48 10.31 -17.84 10.78
C LYS A 48 10.13 -19.12 11.62
N GLY A 49 9.50 -20.14 11.04
CA GLY A 49 9.28 -21.46 11.66
C GLY A 49 8.02 -21.57 12.51
N ASP A 50 7.33 -20.46 12.80
CA ASP A 50 6.07 -20.45 13.56
C ASP A 50 4.87 -20.71 12.64
N ALA A 51 4.79 -21.92 12.10
CA ALA A 51 3.77 -22.30 11.12
C ALA A 51 2.32 -22.18 11.64
N PRO A 52 2.00 -22.56 12.89
CA PRO A 52 0.65 -22.39 13.43
C PRO A 52 0.24 -20.91 13.49
N PHE A 53 1.15 -20.03 13.93
CA PHE A 53 0.85 -18.60 13.99
C PHE A 53 0.71 -17.99 12.60
N LYS A 54 1.60 -18.32 11.66
CA LYS A 54 1.46 -17.91 10.26
C LYS A 54 0.10 -18.31 9.70
N LYS A 55 -0.32 -19.57 9.91
CA LYS A 55 -1.62 -20.05 9.44
C LYS A 55 -2.78 -19.23 10.00
N ALA A 56 -2.74 -18.91 11.30
CA ALA A 56 -3.79 -18.09 11.92
C ALA A 56 -3.88 -16.69 11.31
N VAL A 57 -2.73 -16.06 11.00
CA VAL A 57 -2.67 -14.75 10.33
C VAL A 57 -3.19 -14.86 8.90
N ASP A 58 -2.74 -15.86 8.13
CA ASP A 58 -3.17 -16.07 6.76
C ASP A 58 -4.69 -16.32 6.68
N ASP A 59 -5.23 -17.17 7.55
CA ASP A 59 -6.66 -17.47 7.62
C ASP A 59 -7.51 -16.22 7.91
N ALA A 60 -7.03 -15.34 8.82
CA ALA A 60 -7.72 -14.09 9.16
C ALA A 60 -7.74 -13.09 7.99
N ILE A 61 -6.61 -12.96 7.28
CA ILE A 61 -6.51 -12.11 6.08
C ILE A 61 -7.44 -12.64 4.98
N VAL A 62 -7.38 -13.95 4.70
CA VAL A 62 -8.27 -14.60 3.71
C VAL A 62 -9.74 -14.43 4.08
N ALA A 63 -10.10 -14.54 5.36
CA ALA A 63 -11.47 -14.30 5.81
C ALA A 63 -11.92 -12.86 5.54
N THR A 64 -11.05 -11.87 5.80
CA THR A 64 -11.32 -10.44 5.54
C THR A 64 -11.49 -10.14 4.06
N TYR A 65 -10.73 -10.82 3.19
CA TYR A 65 -10.87 -10.72 1.74
C TYR A 65 -12.18 -11.35 1.27
N LYS A 66 -12.48 -12.57 1.74
CA LYS A 66 -13.70 -13.31 1.36
C LYS A 66 -14.99 -12.64 1.84
N SER A 67 -14.99 -12.01 3.00
CA SER A 67 -16.16 -11.27 3.51
C SER A 67 -16.45 -10.01 2.71
N GLY A 68 -15.45 -9.48 1.99
CA GLY A 68 -15.52 -8.19 1.31
C GLY A 68 -15.26 -6.99 2.22
N ASP A 69 -14.98 -7.20 3.51
CA ASP A 69 -14.68 -6.14 4.48
C ASP A 69 -13.46 -5.30 4.05
N ILE A 70 -12.54 -5.91 3.30
CA ILE A 70 -11.38 -5.23 2.71
C ILE A 70 -11.78 -4.01 1.87
N ASN A 71 -12.94 -4.01 1.21
CA ASN A 71 -13.39 -2.87 0.40
C ASN A 71 -13.73 -1.66 1.28
N ALA A 72 -14.39 -1.88 2.42
CA ALA A 72 -14.70 -0.84 3.38
C ALA A 72 -13.43 -0.32 4.06
N ILE A 73 -12.51 -1.23 4.41
CA ILE A 73 -11.19 -0.88 4.97
C ILE A 73 -10.41 -0.02 3.97
N TYR A 74 -10.33 -0.44 2.71
CA TYR A 74 -9.59 0.29 1.68
C TYR A 74 -10.22 1.68 1.43
N SER A 75 -11.55 1.74 1.28
CA SER A 75 -12.26 2.99 1.07
C SER A 75 -12.02 4.00 2.19
N LYS A 76 -12.03 3.53 3.45
CA LYS A 76 -11.77 4.37 4.63
C LYS A 76 -10.38 5.00 4.60
N TRP A 77 -9.35 4.21 4.25
CA TRP A 77 -7.96 4.65 4.41
C TRP A 77 -7.36 5.33 3.18
N PHE A 78 -7.85 5.01 1.99
CA PHE A 78 -7.26 5.48 0.73
C PHE A 78 -8.17 6.38 -0.10
N MET A 79 -9.49 6.32 0.12
CA MET A 79 -10.48 7.04 -0.69
C MET A 79 -11.34 8.01 0.13
N SER A 80 -11.12 8.10 1.45
CA SER A 80 -11.87 8.96 2.36
C SER A 80 -10.93 9.83 3.19
N PRO A 81 -11.40 10.98 3.71
CA PRO A 81 -10.67 11.77 4.70
C PRO A 81 -10.28 10.95 5.93
N VAL A 82 -8.98 10.90 6.24
CA VAL A 82 -8.45 10.20 7.43
C VAL A 82 -7.93 11.17 8.49
N PRO A 83 -8.07 10.84 9.79
CA PRO A 83 -7.51 11.65 10.86
C PRO A 83 -5.96 11.66 10.84
N PRO A 84 -5.31 12.66 11.47
CA PRO A 84 -5.92 13.75 12.25
C PRO A 84 -6.29 14.99 11.42
N LYS A 85 -5.77 15.13 10.19
CA LYS A 85 -5.95 16.34 9.37
C LYS A 85 -7.12 16.26 8.37
N GLY A 86 -7.83 15.13 8.30
CA GLY A 86 -8.92 14.93 7.34
C GLY A 86 -8.44 14.87 5.90
N LEU A 87 -7.22 14.38 5.67
CA LEU A 87 -6.61 14.31 4.35
C LEU A 87 -7.12 13.07 3.61
N ASN A 88 -7.30 13.16 2.30
CA ASN A 88 -7.67 12.04 1.45
C ASN A 88 -6.53 11.73 0.48
N LEU A 89 -6.13 10.46 0.38
CA LEU A 89 -5.08 10.04 -0.54
C LEU A 89 -5.57 9.98 -1.99
N ASN A 90 -6.89 9.86 -2.20
CA ASN A 90 -7.51 9.66 -3.52
C ASN A 90 -6.82 8.56 -4.32
N PHE A 91 -6.47 7.46 -3.65
CA PHE A 91 -5.63 6.40 -4.19
C PHE A 91 -6.50 5.17 -4.49
N PRO A 92 -6.96 4.97 -5.74
CA PRO A 92 -7.85 3.87 -6.07
C PRO A 92 -7.12 2.52 -6.03
N MET A 93 -7.86 1.48 -5.67
CA MET A 93 -7.34 0.11 -5.63
C MET A 93 -6.87 -0.30 -7.03
N SER A 94 -5.59 -0.65 -7.15
CA SER A 94 -5.01 -1.13 -8.39
C SER A 94 -5.60 -2.47 -8.80
N ASP A 95 -5.59 -2.77 -10.10
CA ASP A 95 -6.11 -4.05 -10.59
C ASP A 95 -5.30 -5.24 -10.08
N LYS A 96 -4.00 -5.05 -9.83
CA LYS A 96 -3.14 -6.06 -9.21
C LYS A 96 -3.54 -6.35 -7.75
N LEU A 97 -3.91 -5.33 -6.99
CA LEU A 97 -4.41 -5.55 -5.62
C LEU A 97 -5.78 -6.22 -5.63
N LYS A 98 -6.68 -5.88 -6.57
CA LYS A 98 -7.95 -6.58 -6.76
C LYS A 98 -7.73 -8.07 -7.08
N GLU A 99 -6.80 -8.37 -7.98
CA GLU A 99 -6.41 -9.74 -8.36
C GLU A 99 -5.88 -10.52 -7.14
N LEU A 100 -5.01 -9.90 -6.34
CA LEU A 100 -4.46 -10.50 -5.11
C LEU A 100 -5.55 -10.79 -4.07
N ILE A 101 -6.52 -9.89 -3.90
CA ILE A 101 -7.65 -10.09 -2.97
C ILE A 101 -8.51 -11.28 -3.43
N GLN A 102 -8.73 -11.43 -4.74
CA GLN A 102 -9.47 -12.56 -5.31
C GLN A 102 -8.71 -13.88 -5.22
N ASN A 103 -7.38 -13.85 -5.37
CA ASN A 103 -6.51 -15.01 -5.36
C ASN A 103 -5.35 -14.81 -4.37
N PRO A 104 -5.59 -14.94 -3.05
CA PRO A 104 -4.59 -14.61 -2.04
C PRO A 104 -3.36 -15.52 -2.12
N THR A 105 -2.17 -14.94 -2.01
CA THR A 105 -0.90 -15.65 -1.97
C THR A 105 0.07 -14.98 -1.02
N ASP A 106 0.99 -15.76 -0.46
CA ASP A 106 2.12 -15.28 0.35
C ASP A 106 3.46 -15.37 -0.40
N LYS A 107 3.42 -15.63 -1.71
CA LYS A 107 4.60 -15.58 -2.56
C LYS A 107 5.03 -14.13 -2.77
N ALA A 108 6.35 -13.95 -2.91
CA ALA A 108 6.89 -12.67 -3.36
C ALA A 108 6.32 -12.31 -4.75
N ALA A 109 6.19 -11.02 -5.00
CA ALA A 109 5.92 -10.51 -6.35
C ALA A 109 6.99 -11.01 -7.32
N GLU A 110 6.61 -11.27 -8.56
CA GLU A 110 7.58 -11.58 -9.60
C GLU A 110 8.45 -10.35 -9.88
N ASP A 111 9.77 -10.54 -9.92
CA ASP A 111 10.69 -9.48 -10.34
C ASP A 111 10.33 -9.05 -11.76
N LYS A 112 10.25 -7.73 -11.99
CA LYS A 112 10.28 -7.21 -13.35
C LYS A 112 11.62 -7.60 -13.96
N LYS A 113 11.64 -8.64 -14.78
CA LYS A 113 12.79 -8.92 -15.65
C LYS A 113 12.97 -7.72 -16.56
N ALA A 114 14.15 -7.11 -16.50
CA ALA A 114 14.58 -6.03 -17.39
C ALA A 114 14.55 -6.49 -18.86
#